data_AF-A0A951MNU9-F1
#
_entry.id   AF-A0A951MNU9-F1
#
_cell.length_a   1.000
_cell.length_b   1.000
_cell.length_c   1.000
_cell.angle_alpha   90.00
_cell.angle_beta   90.00
_cell.angle_gamma   90.00
#
_symmetry.space_group_name_H-M   'P 1'
#
loop_
_entity.id
_entity.type
_entity.pdbx_description
1 polymer ?
#
loop_
_entity_poly.entity_id
_entity_poly.type
_entity_poly.pdbx_seq_one_letter_code
_entity_poly.pdbx_strand_id
1 'polypeptide(L)'
;VAAGAETITTLVNNLDGTYTYTSENGTVTTIDVPADVINNFTDIITNTTVLEQLIENLTNTYVGGNVYYDGTQFTYIDQAGNTHIINFEDIV
;
A
#
# COMPACT_ATOMS: atom_id res chain seq x y z
N VAL A 1 22.32 26.78 -43.49
CA VAL A 1 21.77 25.63 -42.75
C VAL A 1 20.72 26.18 -41.81
N ALA A 2 19.44 25.85 -41.99
CA ALA A 2 18.41 26.24 -41.03
C ALA A 2 18.62 25.37 -39.78
N ALA A 3 19.04 25.99 -38.68
CA ALA A 3 19.01 25.33 -37.39
C ALA A 3 17.53 25.00 -37.10
N GLY A 4 17.20 23.73 -36.94
CA GLY A 4 15.87 23.33 -36.51
C GLY A 4 15.56 24.05 -35.19
N ALA A 5 14.39 24.66 -35.08
CA ALA A 5 13.97 25.28 -33.83
C ALA A 5 13.89 24.19 -32.75
N GLU A 6 14.86 24.17 -31.84
CA GLU A 6 14.76 23.36 -30.63
C GLU A 6 13.64 23.94 -29.79
N THR A 7 12.75 23.07 -29.32
CA THR A 7 11.66 23.46 -28.43
C THR A 7 11.93 22.94 -27.04
N ILE A 8 11.58 23.75 -26.04
CA ILE A 8 11.81 23.42 -24.62
C ILE A 8 10.52 22.86 -24.06
N THR A 9 10.59 21.66 -23.49
CA THR A 9 9.57 21.11 -22.59
C THR A 9 10.09 21.19 -21.17
N THR A 10 9.19 21.25 -20.18
CA THR A 10 9.57 21.27 -18.76
C THR A 10 8.78 20.25 -17.98
N LEU A 11 9.42 19.61 -17.00
CA LEU A 11 8.76 18.82 -15.98
C LEU A 11 9.20 19.36 -14.62
N VAL A 12 8.27 19.90 -13.85
CA VAL A 12 8.52 20.49 -12.54
C VAL A 12 7.91 19.60 -11.47
N ASN A 13 8.69 19.27 -10.43
CA ASN A 13 8.20 18.59 -9.23
C ASN A 13 7.64 19.63 -8.25
N ASN A 14 6.39 19.46 -7.83
CA ASN A 14 5.70 20.38 -6.93
C ASN A 14 5.91 20.05 -5.45
N LEU A 15 6.68 19.00 -5.14
CA LEU A 15 7.04 18.52 -3.80
C LEU A 15 5.88 17.96 -2.97
N ASP A 16 4.73 17.71 -3.60
CA ASP A 16 3.53 17.13 -3.00
C ASP A 16 3.08 15.82 -3.68
N GLY A 17 3.92 15.28 -4.58
CA GLY A 17 3.59 14.10 -5.39
C GLY A 17 2.94 14.43 -6.72
N THR A 18 2.63 15.70 -6.98
CA THR A 18 2.20 16.18 -8.30
C THR A 18 3.38 16.72 -9.10
N TYR A 19 3.25 16.64 -10.43
CA TYR A 19 4.21 17.20 -11.37
C TYR A 19 3.50 18.06 -12.41
N THR A 20 4.14 19.16 -12.80
CA THR A 20 3.65 20.02 -13.87
C THR A 20 4.51 19.83 -15.11
N TYR A 21 3.92 19.25 -16.14
CA TYR A 21 4.50 19.15 -17.46
C TYR A 21 4.04 20.33 -18.33
N THR A 22 4.99 21.00 -18.99
CA THR A 22 4.70 22.02 -20.00
C THR A 22 5.28 21.55 -21.33
N SER A 23 4.43 21.38 -22.33
CA SER A 23 4.85 21.02 -23.69
C SER A 23 5.43 22.22 -24.45
N GLU A 24 6.03 21.94 -25.61
CA GLU A 24 6.60 22.92 -26.52
C GLU A 24 5.59 23.96 -27.04
N ASN A 25 4.30 23.63 -27.04
CA ASN A 25 3.23 24.52 -27.47
C ASN A 25 2.58 25.30 -26.31
N GLY A 26 3.12 25.16 -25.09
CA GLY A 26 2.64 25.82 -23.89
C GLY A 26 1.47 25.14 -23.20
N THR A 27 1.06 23.94 -23.65
CA THR A 27 0.04 23.16 -22.92
C THR A 27 0.61 22.69 -21.60
N VAL A 28 -0.14 22.94 -20.52
CA VAL A 28 0.22 22.54 -19.17
C VAL A 28 -0.64 21.35 -18.76
N THR A 29 0.03 20.28 -18.32
CA THR A 29 -0.61 19.07 -17.81
C THR A 29 -0.12 18.81 -16.39
N THR A 30 -1.06 18.60 -15.47
CA THR A 30 -0.74 18.12 -14.12
C THR A 30 -0.79 16.60 -14.10
N ILE A 31 0.28 15.99 -13.60
CA ILE A 31 0.37 14.56 -13.31
C ILE A 31 0.21 14.43 -11.79
N ASP A 32 -0.86 13.80 -11.33
CA ASP A 32 -1.18 13.64 -9.91
C ASP A 32 -1.06 12.18 -9.50
N VAL A 33 0.15 11.80 -9.10
CA VAL A 33 0.45 10.40 -8.73
C VAL A 33 -0.37 9.93 -7.53
N PRO A 34 -0.52 10.72 -6.43
CA PRO A 34 -1.40 10.33 -5.32
C PRO A 34 -2.85 10.07 -5.74
N ALA A 35 -3.45 10.96 -6.53
CA ALA A 35 -4.82 10.77 -7.00
C ALA A 35 -4.94 9.53 -7.89
N ASP A 36 -3.96 9.29 -8.78
CA ASP A 36 -3.94 8.10 -9.63
C ASP A 36 -3.85 6.81 -8.81
N VAL A 37 -3.04 6.78 -7.75
CA VAL A 37 -2.95 5.62 -6.85
C VAL A 37 -4.28 5.36 -6.14
N ILE A 38 -4.96 6.42 -5.67
CA ILE A 38 -6.28 6.30 -5.01
C ILE A 38 -7.32 5.77 -6.01
N ASN A 39 -7.36 6.34 -7.22
CA ASN A 39 -8.35 5.98 -8.23
C ASN A 39 -8.17 4.55 -8.75
N ASN A 40 -6.92 4.07 -8.83
CA ASN A 40 -6.61 2.72 -9.27
C ASN A 40 -6.43 1.72 -8.11
N PHE A 41 -6.80 2.09 -6.88
CA PHE A 41 -6.46 1.32 -5.68
C PHE A 41 -6.97 -0.13 -5.75
N THR A 42 -8.19 -0.35 -6.24
CA THR A 42 -8.78 -1.70 -6.41
C THR A 42 -7.90 -2.58 -7.29
N ASP A 43 -7.46 -2.06 -8.44
CA ASP A 43 -6.61 -2.82 -9.36
C ASP A 43 -5.23 -3.10 -8.74
N ILE A 44 -4.68 -2.10 -8.05
CA ILE A 44 -3.40 -2.22 -7.34
C ILE A 44 -3.43 -3.34 -6.30
N ILE A 45 -4.48 -3.42 -5.47
CA ILE A 45 -4.56 -4.46 -4.42
C ILE A 45 -4.93 -5.84 -4.95
N THR A 46 -5.47 -5.94 -6.17
CA THR A 46 -5.71 -7.24 -6.83
C THR A 46 -4.47 -7.78 -7.55
N ASN A 47 -3.43 -6.96 -7.72
CA ASN A 47 -2.14 -7.43 -8.21
C ASN A 47 -1.50 -8.38 -7.19
N THR A 48 -1.20 -9.60 -7.60
CA THR A 48 -0.67 -10.65 -6.71
C THR A 48 0.61 -10.23 -5.99
N THR A 49 1.55 -9.57 -6.68
CA THR A 49 2.81 -9.13 -6.06
C THR A 49 2.56 -8.09 -4.96
N VAL A 50 1.69 -7.12 -5.23
CA VAL A 50 1.33 -6.09 -4.22
C VAL A 50 0.61 -6.73 -3.05
N LEU A 51 -0.32 -7.65 -3.32
CA LEU A 51 -1.06 -8.36 -2.28
C LEU A 51 -0.14 -9.19 -1.39
N GLU A 52 0.81 -9.93 -1.97
CA GLU A 52 1.81 -10.71 -1.24
C GLU A 52 2.68 -9.82 -0.35
N GLN A 53 3.16 -8.69 -0.87
CA GLN A 53 3.92 -7.72 -0.09
C GLN A 53 3.09 -7.08 1.04
N LEU A 54 1.81 -6.84 0.80
CA LEU A 54 0.91 -6.31 1.82
C LEU A 54 0.69 -7.34 2.93
N ILE A 55 0.43 -8.60 2.57
CA ILE A 55 0.32 -9.71 3.53
C ILE A 55 1.62 -9.78 4.34
N GLU A 56 2.78 -9.83 3.70
CA GLU A 56 4.07 -9.86 4.38
C GLU A 56 4.22 -8.70 5.39
N ASN A 57 3.96 -7.46 4.98
CA ASN A 57 4.08 -6.29 5.85
C ASN A 57 3.06 -6.29 7.01
N LEU A 58 1.87 -6.84 6.81
CA LEU A 58 0.83 -6.90 7.85
C LEU A 58 1.04 -8.09 8.80
N THR A 59 1.49 -9.24 8.29
CA THR A 59 1.65 -10.47 9.07
C THR A 59 3.03 -10.63 9.69
N ASN A 60 4.05 -9.91 9.19
CA ASN A 60 5.36 -9.80 9.87
C ASN A 60 5.32 -8.85 11.07
N THR A 61 4.15 -8.32 11.43
CA THR A 61 3.95 -7.66 12.71
C THR A 61 3.60 -8.69 13.77
N TYR A 62 4.25 -8.61 14.92
CA TYR A 62 3.91 -9.46 16.06
C TYR A 62 2.48 -9.15 16.51
N VAL A 63 1.55 -10.09 16.33
CA VAL A 63 0.12 -9.97 16.70
C VAL A 63 -0.23 -10.61 18.05
N GLY A 64 0.77 -10.96 18.87
CA GLY A 64 0.51 -11.71 20.09
C GLY A 64 -0.25 -10.92 21.14
N GLY A 65 -1.09 -11.65 21.90
CA GLY A 65 -2.00 -11.08 22.89
C GLY A 65 -3.44 -10.91 22.42
N ASN A 66 -3.73 -11.08 21.13
CA ASN A 66 -5.11 -11.21 20.65
C ASN A 66 -5.69 -12.54 21.14
N VAL A 67 -6.78 -12.47 21.92
CA VAL A 67 -7.53 -13.63 22.40
C VAL A 67 -8.83 -13.73 21.61
N TYR A 68 -9.04 -14.86 20.96
CA TYR A 68 -10.28 -15.20 20.26
C TYR A 68 -11.11 -16.14 21.12
N TYR A 69 -12.41 -15.86 21.26
CA TYR A 69 -13.37 -16.71 21.95
C TYR A 69 -14.39 -17.22 20.95
N ASP A 70 -14.54 -18.54 20.84
CA ASP A 70 -15.50 -19.18 19.93
C ASP A 70 -16.79 -19.65 20.60
N GLY A 71 -16.94 -19.40 21.91
CA GLY A 71 -18.05 -19.92 22.71
C GLY A 71 -17.69 -21.14 23.57
N THR A 72 -16.55 -21.78 23.32
CA THR A 72 -16.11 -23.00 24.01
C THR A 72 -14.69 -22.92 24.56
N GLN A 73 -13.80 -22.17 23.90
CA GLN A 73 -12.40 -22.03 24.29
C GLN A 73 -11.89 -20.63 23.95
N PHE A 74 -10.83 -20.21 24.65
CA PHE A 74 -10.01 -19.10 24.18
C PHE A 74 -8.84 -19.62 23.35
N THR A 75 -8.51 -18.91 22.28
CA THR A 75 -7.32 -19.15 21.46
C THR A 75 -6.50 -17.88 21.39
N TYR A 76 -5.18 -17.96 21.59
CA TYR A 76 -4.27 -16.83 21.38
C TYR A 76 -2.98 -17.25 20.69
N ILE A 77 -2.27 -16.30 20.10
CA ILE A 77 -0.96 -16.50 19.46
C ILE A 77 0.12 -15.89 20.34
N ASP A 78 1.20 -16.63 20.62
CA ASP A 78 2.35 -16.16 21.40
C ASP A 78 3.41 -15.42 20.55
N GLN A 79 4.51 -14.98 21.18
CA GLN A 79 5.63 -14.29 20.52
C GLN A 79 6.37 -15.10 19.46
N ALA A 80 6.29 -16.41 19.52
CA ALA A 80 6.87 -17.29 18.52
C ALA A 80 5.87 -17.66 17.40
N GLY A 81 4.64 -17.14 17.44
CA GLY A 81 3.60 -17.44 16.46
C GLY A 81 2.85 -18.74 16.75
N ASN A 82 3.04 -19.35 17.92
CA ASN A 82 2.35 -20.60 18.26
C ASN A 82 0.94 -20.30 18.76
N THR A 83 -0.01 -21.13 18.33
CA THR A 83 -1.38 -21.12 18.82
C THR A 83 -1.47 -21.82 20.16
N HIS A 84 -2.05 -21.15 21.15
CA HIS A 84 -2.39 -21.69 22.46
C HIS A 84 -3.90 -21.74 22.62
N ILE A 85 -4.38 -22.84 23.18
CA ILE A 85 -5.80 -23.06 23.48
C ILE A 85 -5.98 -23.11 25.00
N ILE A 86 -7.01 -22.42 25.47
CA ILE A 86 -7.45 -22.46 26.86
C ILE A 86 -8.90 -22.98 26.85
N ASN A 87 -9.07 -24.26 27.19
CA ASN A 87 -10.40 -24.85 27.37
C ASN A 87 -10.92 -24.47 28.76
N PHE A 88 -12.18 -24.05 28.86
CA PHE A 88 -12.77 -23.76 30.17
C PHE A 88 -13.04 -25.02 31.00
N GLU A 89 -13.22 -26.17 30.35
CA GLU A 89 -13.39 -27.46 31.02
C GLU A 89 -12.18 -27.85 31.87
N ASP A 90 -10.98 -27.36 31.50
CA ASP A 90 -9.73 -27.61 32.22
C ASP A 90 -9.47 -26.58 33.35
N ILE A 91 -10.31 -25.54 33.47
CA ILE A 91 -10.17 -24.44 34.44
C ILE A 91 -11.06 -24.61 35.68
N VAL A 92 -12.14 -25.38 35.57
CA VAL A 92 -13.16 -25.54 36.62
C VAL A 92 -13.09 -26.87 37.35
#